data_AF-A0A938DVI5-F1
#
_entry.id   AF-A0A938DVI5-F1
#
_cell.length_a   1.000
_cell.length_b   1.000
_cell.length_c   1.000
_cell.angle_alpha   90.00
_cell.angle_beta   90.00
_cell.angle_gamma   90.00
#
_symmetry.space_group_name_H-M   'P 1'
#
loop_
_entity.id
_entity.type
_entity.pdbx_description
1 polymer ?
#
loop_
_entity_poly.entity_id
_entity_poly.type
_entity_poly.pdbx_seq_one_letter_code
_entity_poly.pdbx_strand_id
1 'polypeptide(L)'
;MHATGVCLALHTASIPPPPCGCSPAPDLRPLRSGRPLKDRSPLPVLRPFWSSITRGSVRGVSSLSSERTERSGGAAFFDLDRTLLLGASGPILGEQLRRVGLIRGDASPVEGAAFKFFDLVGETLPSMFLARQGARAAAGWPVDLVREAADHAAAPLVERILPYAAQMIAEHRAAGRKVVLATTTPRDLLEPFVELAGFDDIVATVYGRSGDRYDGTIDGEFVWGKGKSRSVAEWAGRNRIDLDVSFAYSDSYYDVPLLSIVGHPRAVNPDPRMLVISTLRRWPVIHFDLPAGIPKFVGLEPQQVLQFLARPQTFPGVRFRVSGVGNIPRHGPAVLVANHRSYFDVLAVGYLLAQRGRPVRFLGKKEVFDAPIIGDLATALGGIRVDRGTGSDEPLRLAEEALAAGELVALMPQGTIPRGPAFFDPVLRGRWGAAKLASATGAPIVPVGLWGTEAIWPRSSKVPNLTRVWDPPHVELRAGEAFTVDGSDLDADTEQIMRAISEQLPAEAHLRRIPSADELAATYPDGRVPADVDASGSHEQQRRPGTD
;
A
#
# COMPACT_ATOMS: atom_id res chain seq x y z
N MET A 1 -10.11 -4.50 65.54
CA MET A 1 -11.26 -5.43 65.70
C MET A 1 -11.29 -6.27 64.42
N HIS A 2 -10.76 -7.50 64.41
CA HIS A 2 -11.47 -8.76 64.74
C HIS A 2 -12.77 -8.90 63.91
N ALA A 3 -12.75 -9.68 62.83
CA ALA A 3 -13.09 -11.13 62.74
C ALA A 3 -14.57 -11.30 62.28
N THR A 4 -15.05 -12.35 61.60
CA THR A 4 -14.59 -13.76 61.41
C THR A 4 -15.34 -14.44 60.24
N GLY A 5 -14.76 -15.48 59.60
CA GLY A 5 -15.47 -16.62 58.97
C GLY A 5 -16.34 -16.36 57.71
N VAL A 6 -16.60 -17.33 56.81
CA VAL A 6 -16.56 -18.81 56.92
C VAL A 6 -16.12 -19.44 55.58
N CYS A 7 -15.37 -20.54 55.63
CA CYS A 7 -15.08 -21.42 54.49
C CYS A 7 -16.14 -22.52 54.34
N LEU A 8 -16.38 -22.99 53.12
CA LEU A 8 -16.64 -24.42 52.90
C LEU A 8 -16.04 -24.87 51.56
N ALA A 9 -15.38 -26.04 51.58
CA ALA A 9 -14.68 -26.62 50.44
C ALA A 9 -15.42 -27.84 49.90
N LEU A 10 -15.31 -28.13 48.60
CA LEU A 10 -15.63 -29.45 48.05
C LEU A 10 -14.64 -29.89 46.96
N HIS A 11 -13.77 -30.81 47.39
CA HIS A 11 -13.31 -32.03 46.72
C HIS A 11 -12.71 -31.98 45.30
N THR A 12 -11.46 -32.40 45.27
CA THR A 12 -10.65 -32.79 44.10
C THR A 12 -11.11 -34.14 43.52
N ALA A 13 -11.08 -34.25 42.20
CA ALA A 13 -11.07 -35.53 41.47
C ALA A 13 -9.81 -35.58 40.60
N SER A 14 -8.86 -36.45 40.97
CA SER A 14 -7.58 -36.59 40.28
C SER A 14 -7.72 -37.41 39.00
N ILE A 15 -7.30 -36.86 37.87
CA ILE A 15 -7.13 -37.60 36.61
C ILE A 15 -5.63 -37.91 36.44
N PRO A 16 -5.22 -39.18 36.24
CA PRO A 16 -3.82 -39.55 36.07
C PRO A 16 -3.29 -39.20 34.66
N PRO A 17 -1.99 -38.84 34.53
CA PRO A 17 -1.37 -38.64 33.21
C PRO A 17 -1.15 -39.98 32.47
N PRO A 18 -1.15 -39.99 31.13
CA PRO A 18 -0.87 -41.19 30.34
C PRO A 18 0.61 -41.63 30.45
N PRO A 19 0.91 -42.92 30.22
CA PRO A 19 2.22 -43.50 30.53
C PRO A 19 3.32 -43.11 29.53
N CYS A 20 4.52 -42.87 30.06
CA CYS A 20 5.75 -42.65 29.29
C CYS A 20 6.23 -43.97 28.63
N GLY A 21 5.85 -44.20 27.38
CA GLY A 21 6.37 -45.30 26.57
C GLY A 21 7.76 -44.98 26.01
N CYS A 22 8.82 -45.49 26.65
CA CYS A 22 10.15 -45.51 26.05
C CYS A 22 10.23 -46.64 25.01
N SER A 23 10.66 -46.30 23.79
CA SER A 23 11.18 -47.25 22.79
C SER A 23 12.45 -46.68 22.17
N PRO A 24 13.50 -47.49 21.96
CA PRO A 24 14.84 -46.99 21.66
C PRO A 24 15.01 -46.54 20.21
N ALA A 25 15.85 -45.52 20.00
CA ALA A 25 16.29 -45.10 18.68
C ALA A 25 17.20 -46.16 18.02
N PRO A 26 17.19 -46.31 16.68
CA PRO A 26 18.08 -47.24 15.97
C PRO A 26 19.55 -46.79 16.01
N ASP A 27 20.44 -47.78 16.18
CA ASP A 27 21.89 -47.67 16.37
C ASP A 27 22.63 -47.09 15.15
N LEU A 28 23.06 -45.82 15.21
CA LEU A 28 23.91 -45.19 14.19
C LEU A 28 25.40 -45.35 14.54
N ARG A 29 26.01 -46.46 14.09
CA ARG A 29 27.46 -46.67 14.19
C ARG A 29 28.23 -45.82 13.17
N PRO A 30 29.41 -45.29 13.55
CA PRO A 30 30.23 -44.47 12.65
C PRO A 30 31.10 -45.33 11.72
N LEU A 31 31.03 -45.08 10.41
CA LEU A 31 31.99 -45.64 9.44
C LEU A 31 33.09 -44.61 9.13
N ARG A 32 34.33 -44.98 9.45
CA ARG A 32 35.54 -44.20 9.14
C ARG A 32 36.02 -44.46 7.70
N SER A 33 36.31 -43.38 6.97
CA SER A 33 37.40 -43.19 5.99
C SER A 33 37.87 -44.34 5.06
N GLY A 34 37.86 -44.09 3.74
CA GLY A 34 39.05 -44.42 2.92
C GLY A 34 38.90 -44.83 1.44
N ARG A 35 39.17 -43.87 0.53
CA ARG A 35 39.65 -44.06 -0.88
C ARG A 35 38.61 -44.59 -1.91
N PRO A 36 38.92 -44.60 -3.23
CA PRO A 36 38.75 -43.41 -4.07
C PRO A 36 37.95 -43.67 -5.37
N LEU A 37 37.22 -42.67 -5.88
CA LEU A 37 36.59 -42.79 -7.21
C LEU A 37 37.61 -42.63 -8.34
N LYS A 38 37.54 -43.52 -9.32
CA LYS A 38 38.13 -43.35 -10.65
C LYS A 38 37.10 -43.69 -11.73
N ASP A 39 36.93 -42.72 -12.63
CA ASP A 39 36.59 -42.89 -14.05
C ASP A 39 35.25 -43.55 -14.47
N ARG A 40 34.30 -42.70 -14.93
CA ARG A 40 33.50 -42.93 -16.16
C ARG A 40 33.05 -41.60 -16.81
N SER A 41 33.71 -41.23 -17.90
CA SER A 41 33.22 -40.56 -19.15
C SER A 41 31.96 -39.64 -19.16
N PRO A 42 32.03 -38.41 -19.72
CA PRO A 42 30.88 -37.51 -19.94
C PRO A 42 30.24 -37.61 -21.35
N LEU A 43 28.99 -37.14 -21.48
CA LEU A 43 28.31 -36.85 -22.76
C LEU A 43 27.60 -35.46 -22.70
N PRO A 44 27.30 -34.82 -23.85
CA PRO A 44 27.61 -33.39 -23.99
C PRO A 44 26.44 -32.39 -23.93
N VAL A 45 26.83 -31.11 -23.79
CA VAL A 45 26.00 -29.90 -23.84
C VAL A 45 25.97 -29.32 -25.26
N LEU A 46 24.84 -28.75 -25.71
CA LEU A 46 24.81 -27.79 -26.83
C LEU A 46 23.94 -26.57 -26.54
N ARG A 47 24.42 -25.40 -26.99
CA ARG A 47 23.78 -24.08 -26.90
C ARG A 47 23.08 -23.72 -28.23
N PRO A 48 22.08 -22.82 -28.25
CA PRO A 48 21.60 -22.21 -29.50
C PRO A 48 22.57 -21.10 -29.96
N PHE A 49 22.72 -20.99 -31.29
CA PHE A 49 23.63 -20.10 -32.00
C PHE A 49 22.82 -19.07 -32.81
N TRP A 50 23.19 -17.79 -32.74
CA TRP A 50 22.62 -16.73 -33.59
C TRP A 50 23.64 -16.29 -34.65
N SER A 51 23.09 -15.83 -35.78
CA SER A 51 23.69 -15.03 -36.87
C SER A 51 24.10 -15.72 -38.20
N SER A 52 23.50 -15.17 -39.26
CA SER A 52 23.89 -15.17 -40.69
C SER A 52 23.93 -16.49 -41.49
N ILE A 53 23.18 -16.52 -42.60
CA ILE A 53 23.73 -16.38 -43.98
C ILE A 53 22.58 -16.08 -44.98
N THR A 54 22.93 -15.48 -46.12
CA THR A 54 22.02 -14.83 -47.08
C THR A 54 21.63 -15.67 -48.31
N ARG A 55 20.47 -15.32 -48.91
CA ARG A 55 20.09 -15.44 -50.34
C ARG A 55 20.09 -16.86 -50.99
N GLY A 56 18.88 -17.33 -51.31
CA GLY A 56 18.60 -18.42 -52.25
C GLY A 56 17.12 -18.41 -52.67
N SER A 57 16.78 -18.88 -53.88
CA SER A 57 15.51 -18.57 -54.55
C SER A 57 15.04 -19.74 -55.46
N VAL A 58 13.75 -19.99 -55.75
CA VAL A 58 12.52 -19.21 -55.52
C VAL A 58 11.27 -20.14 -55.63
N ARG A 59 10.03 -19.60 -55.48
CA ARG A 59 8.70 -20.18 -55.79
C ARG A 59 8.13 -21.25 -54.81
N GLY A 60 6.89 -21.01 -54.35
CA GLY A 60 5.88 -22.04 -54.61
C GLY A 60 4.71 -22.31 -53.65
N VAL A 61 4.48 -21.59 -52.54
CA VAL A 61 3.20 -21.69 -51.81
C VAL A 61 2.76 -20.32 -51.29
N SER A 62 1.73 -19.74 -51.91
CA SER A 62 1.23 -18.40 -51.60
C SER A 62 -0.30 -18.34 -51.61
N SER A 63 -0.94 -18.59 -50.47
CA SER A 63 -2.37 -18.25 -50.26
C SER A 63 -2.89 -18.29 -48.80
N LEU A 64 -2.07 -18.56 -47.77
CA LEU A 64 -2.57 -18.73 -46.37
C LEU A 64 -1.85 -17.84 -45.33
N SER A 65 -1.20 -16.75 -45.75
CA SER A 65 -0.39 -15.88 -44.88
C SER A 65 -0.78 -14.40 -44.93
N SER A 66 -1.96 -14.04 -45.46
CA SER A 66 -2.41 -12.66 -45.62
C SER A 66 -3.54 -12.21 -44.69
N GLU A 67 -4.14 -13.11 -43.89
CA GLU A 67 -5.21 -12.77 -42.92
C GLU A 67 -4.70 -12.60 -41.47
N ARG A 68 -3.39 -12.82 -41.26
CA ARG A 68 -2.61 -12.30 -40.12
C ARG A 68 -1.65 -11.25 -40.69
N THR A 69 -1.60 -9.98 -40.27
CA THR A 69 -2.22 -9.33 -39.11
C THR A 69 -2.23 -7.79 -39.33
N GLU A 70 -3.31 -7.19 -39.84
CA GLU A 70 -3.61 -5.76 -39.59
C GLU A 70 -4.31 -5.61 -38.23
N ARG A 71 -3.69 -6.10 -37.16
CA ARG A 71 -4.13 -5.77 -35.80
C ARG A 71 -3.43 -4.49 -35.36
N SER A 72 -4.22 -3.52 -34.94
CA SER A 72 -3.72 -2.31 -34.30
C SER A 72 -3.23 -2.63 -32.88
N GLY A 73 -2.63 -1.64 -32.20
CA GLY A 73 -2.01 -1.84 -30.90
C GLY A 73 -2.97 -2.35 -29.81
N GLY A 74 -2.41 -2.74 -28.67
CA GLY A 74 -3.20 -3.17 -27.51
C GLY A 74 -4.03 -2.03 -26.90
N ALA A 75 -5.05 -2.38 -26.14
CA ALA A 75 -5.82 -1.47 -25.29
C ALA A 75 -5.61 -1.80 -23.80
N ALA A 76 -6.08 -0.90 -22.93
CA ALA A 76 -6.17 -1.11 -21.49
C ALA A 76 -7.62 -0.93 -21.04
N PHE A 77 -8.24 -2.01 -20.59
CA PHE A 77 -9.63 -2.06 -20.13
C PHE A 77 -9.70 -1.90 -18.62
N PHE A 78 -10.42 -0.89 -18.13
CA PHE A 78 -10.55 -0.62 -16.69
C PHE A 78 -11.98 -0.81 -16.22
N ASP A 79 -12.17 -1.55 -15.13
CA ASP A 79 -13.44 -1.56 -14.41
C ASP A 79 -13.62 -0.28 -13.58
N LEU A 80 -14.87 0.12 -13.32
CA LEU A 80 -15.17 1.42 -12.69
C LEU A 80 -15.20 1.34 -11.16
N ASP A 81 -16.25 0.70 -10.64
CA ASP A 81 -16.58 0.67 -9.22
C ASP A 81 -15.54 -0.14 -8.45
N ARG A 82 -15.04 0.36 -7.32
CA ARG A 82 -13.98 -0.25 -6.47
C ARG A 82 -12.61 -0.51 -7.17
N THR A 83 -12.55 -0.41 -8.49
CA THR A 83 -11.34 -0.54 -9.31
C THR A 83 -10.73 0.83 -9.62
N LEU A 84 -11.36 1.67 -10.45
CA LEU A 84 -10.89 3.04 -10.70
C LEU A 84 -11.27 4.01 -9.58
N LEU A 85 -12.47 3.84 -9.01
CA LEU A 85 -13.03 4.73 -8.00
C LEU A 85 -12.87 4.16 -6.59
N LEU A 86 -12.70 5.06 -5.60
CA LEU A 86 -12.84 4.68 -4.20
C LEU A 86 -14.32 4.41 -3.87
N GLY A 87 -14.71 3.14 -3.90
CA GLY A 87 -16.08 2.66 -3.65
C GLY A 87 -16.97 2.68 -4.91
N ALA A 88 -18.29 2.59 -4.70
CA ALA A 88 -19.27 2.64 -5.78
C ALA A 88 -19.55 4.07 -6.32
N SER A 89 -19.81 4.14 -7.63
CA SER A 89 -20.36 5.30 -8.37
C SER A 89 -21.85 5.53 -8.08
N GLY A 90 -22.60 4.45 -7.81
CA GLY A 90 -24.05 4.44 -7.61
C GLY A 90 -24.60 5.49 -6.64
N PRO A 91 -23.97 5.79 -5.49
CA PRO A 91 -24.41 6.87 -4.60
C PRO A 91 -24.37 8.26 -5.24
N ILE A 92 -23.33 8.60 -6.02
CA ILE A 92 -23.22 9.91 -6.71
C ILE A 92 -24.29 9.99 -7.80
N LEU A 93 -24.38 8.96 -8.64
CA LEU A 93 -25.35 8.90 -9.73
C LEU A 93 -26.79 8.97 -9.19
N GLY A 94 -27.08 8.23 -8.13
CA GLY A 94 -28.38 8.25 -7.45
C GLY A 94 -28.70 9.60 -6.79
N GLU A 95 -27.71 10.36 -6.32
CA GLU A 95 -27.93 11.72 -5.83
C GLU A 95 -28.32 12.66 -6.98
N GLN A 96 -27.58 12.65 -8.10
CA GLN A 96 -27.90 13.53 -9.24
C GLN A 96 -29.24 13.18 -9.89
N LEU A 97 -29.56 11.88 -10.01
CA LEU A 97 -30.86 11.40 -10.48
C LEU A 97 -32.05 11.82 -9.59
N ARG A 98 -31.83 12.07 -8.29
CA ARG A 98 -32.84 12.69 -7.42
C ARG A 98 -32.95 14.20 -7.66
N ARG A 99 -31.83 14.90 -7.86
CA ARG A 99 -31.81 16.35 -8.11
C ARG A 99 -32.58 16.73 -9.38
N VAL A 100 -32.48 15.94 -10.45
CA VAL A 100 -33.28 16.11 -11.69
C VAL A 100 -34.71 15.54 -11.60
N GLY A 101 -35.11 15.00 -10.43
CA GLY A 101 -36.48 14.55 -10.16
C GLY A 101 -36.87 13.17 -10.72
N LEU A 102 -35.94 12.38 -11.25
CA LEU A 102 -36.21 11.04 -11.79
C LEU A 102 -36.42 9.99 -10.68
N ILE A 103 -35.65 10.10 -9.59
CA ILE A 103 -35.84 9.28 -8.37
C ILE A 103 -36.58 10.12 -7.33
N ARG A 104 -37.67 9.58 -6.78
CA ARG A 104 -38.49 10.23 -5.74
C ARG A 104 -38.12 9.74 -4.35
N GLY A 105 -37.99 10.69 -3.41
CA GLY A 105 -37.73 10.43 -1.99
C GLY A 105 -36.25 10.50 -1.60
N ASP A 106 -36.01 10.77 -0.32
CA ASP A 106 -34.67 10.81 0.25
C ASP A 106 -33.96 9.45 0.17
N ALA A 107 -32.63 9.45 0.17
CA ALA A 107 -31.84 8.22 0.23
C ALA A 107 -32.16 7.46 1.52
N SER A 108 -32.75 6.27 1.39
CA SER A 108 -33.18 5.51 2.57
C SER A 108 -31.98 4.96 3.35
N PRO A 109 -32.07 4.80 4.68
CA PRO A 109 -31.01 4.15 5.46
C PRO A 109 -30.67 2.74 4.98
N VAL A 110 -31.65 2.04 4.37
CA VAL A 110 -31.50 0.71 3.77
C VAL A 110 -30.68 0.75 2.49
N GLU A 111 -30.89 1.76 1.64
CA GLU A 111 -30.11 1.98 0.41
C GLU A 111 -28.66 2.36 0.75
N GLY A 112 -28.46 3.26 1.71
CA GLY A 112 -27.13 3.58 2.23
C GLY A 112 -26.43 2.38 2.87
N ALA A 113 -27.18 1.48 3.51
CA ALA A 113 -26.65 0.21 4.01
C ALA A 113 -26.31 -0.79 2.89
N ALA A 114 -27.10 -0.84 1.82
CA ALA A 114 -26.83 -1.69 0.65
C ALA A 114 -25.56 -1.24 -0.11
N PHE A 115 -25.37 0.07 -0.30
CA PHE A 115 -24.13 0.60 -0.87
C PHE A 115 -22.92 0.33 0.05
N LYS A 116 -23.02 0.57 1.36
CA LYS A 116 -21.95 0.20 2.31
C LYS A 116 -21.66 -1.31 2.31
N PHE A 117 -22.65 -2.16 2.11
CA PHE A 117 -22.46 -3.60 1.98
C PHE A 117 -21.76 -3.96 0.66
N PHE A 118 -22.06 -3.28 -0.45
CA PHE A 118 -21.34 -3.42 -1.72
C PHE A 118 -19.88 -2.92 -1.61
N ASP A 119 -19.65 -1.78 -0.96
CA ASP A 119 -18.30 -1.26 -0.69
C ASP A 119 -17.49 -2.21 0.24
N LEU A 120 -18.15 -2.97 1.11
CA LEU A 120 -17.51 -3.93 2.01
C LEU A 120 -17.28 -5.33 1.39
N VAL A 121 -18.25 -5.85 0.64
CA VAL A 121 -18.30 -7.26 0.18
C VAL A 121 -18.07 -7.41 -1.34
N GLY A 122 -18.21 -6.32 -2.10
CA GLY A 122 -18.11 -6.28 -3.55
C GLY A 122 -19.41 -6.70 -4.24
N GLU A 123 -19.31 -7.02 -5.53
CA GLU A 123 -20.45 -7.53 -6.29
C GLU A 123 -20.97 -8.86 -5.70
N THR A 124 -22.30 -8.97 -5.61
CA THR A 124 -23.01 -10.21 -5.22
C THR A 124 -24.13 -10.54 -6.21
N LEU A 125 -24.47 -11.83 -6.37
CA LEU A 125 -25.54 -12.26 -7.27
C LEU A 125 -26.88 -11.51 -7.02
N PRO A 126 -27.34 -11.28 -5.77
CA PRO A 126 -28.53 -10.47 -5.51
C PRO A 126 -28.40 -9.01 -5.96
N SER A 127 -27.28 -8.34 -5.69
CA SER A 127 -27.06 -6.95 -6.15
C SER A 127 -27.05 -6.86 -7.67
N MET A 128 -26.49 -7.85 -8.37
CA MET A 128 -26.45 -7.83 -9.84
C MET A 128 -27.79 -8.16 -10.48
N PHE A 129 -28.64 -8.95 -9.81
CA PHE A 129 -30.03 -9.11 -10.21
C PHE A 129 -30.80 -7.79 -10.14
N LEU A 130 -30.61 -7.02 -9.05
CA LEU A 130 -31.19 -5.68 -8.89
C LEU A 130 -30.65 -4.70 -9.93
N ALA A 131 -29.33 -4.65 -10.16
CA ALA A 131 -28.71 -3.82 -11.20
C ALA A 131 -29.31 -4.11 -12.59
N ARG A 132 -29.55 -5.40 -12.91
CA ARG A 132 -30.21 -5.79 -14.15
C ARG A 132 -31.69 -5.40 -14.24
N GLN A 133 -32.38 -5.20 -13.10
CA GLN A 133 -33.71 -4.58 -13.08
C GLN A 133 -33.67 -3.05 -13.26
N GLY A 134 -32.50 -2.42 -13.18
CA GLY A 134 -32.34 -0.97 -13.34
C GLY A 134 -32.91 -0.43 -14.65
N ALA A 135 -32.76 -1.17 -15.75
CA ALA A 135 -33.38 -0.84 -17.04
C ALA A 135 -34.91 -0.70 -16.91
N ARG A 136 -35.58 -1.68 -16.27
CA ARG A 136 -37.04 -1.65 -16.04
C ARG A 136 -37.46 -0.52 -15.09
N ALA A 137 -36.64 -0.19 -14.10
CA ALA A 137 -36.90 0.93 -13.20
C ALA A 137 -36.81 2.29 -13.92
N ALA A 138 -35.97 2.38 -14.96
CA ALA A 138 -35.84 3.55 -15.82
C ALA A 138 -36.93 3.64 -16.93
N ALA A 139 -37.86 2.69 -17.02
CA ALA A 139 -38.89 2.70 -18.05
C ALA A 139 -39.73 4.00 -18.01
N GLY A 140 -39.80 4.69 -19.15
CA GLY A 140 -40.48 5.98 -19.30
C GLY A 140 -39.69 7.21 -18.84
N TRP A 141 -38.49 7.05 -18.27
CA TRP A 141 -37.62 8.19 -17.92
C TRP A 141 -37.20 8.95 -19.19
N PRO A 142 -37.27 10.29 -19.21
CA PRO A 142 -36.66 11.12 -20.26
C PRO A 142 -35.14 10.92 -20.35
N VAL A 143 -34.60 10.81 -21.56
CA VAL A 143 -33.18 10.60 -21.83
C VAL A 143 -32.34 11.86 -21.54
N ASP A 144 -32.90 13.03 -21.78
CA ASP A 144 -32.30 14.34 -21.50
C ASP A 144 -32.03 14.54 -19.99
N LEU A 145 -33.01 14.28 -19.12
CA LEU A 145 -32.82 14.38 -17.66
C LEU A 145 -31.79 13.37 -17.11
N VAL A 146 -31.68 12.18 -17.72
CA VAL A 146 -30.62 11.22 -17.33
C VAL A 146 -29.24 11.73 -17.71
N ARG A 147 -29.11 12.41 -18.86
CA ARG A 147 -27.85 13.04 -19.29
C ARG A 147 -27.50 14.25 -18.45
N GLU A 148 -28.47 15.10 -18.10
CA GLU A 148 -28.28 16.20 -17.15
C GLU A 148 -27.79 15.70 -15.78
N ALA A 149 -28.32 14.57 -15.29
CA ALA A 149 -27.81 13.95 -14.07
C ALA A 149 -26.37 13.40 -14.23
N ALA A 150 -26.01 12.90 -15.42
CA ALA A 150 -24.67 12.41 -15.74
C ALA A 150 -23.65 13.56 -15.81
N ASP A 151 -24.00 14.69 -16.43
CA ASP A 151 -23.18 15.91 -16.48
C ASP A 151 -22.85 16.41 -15.07
N HIS A 152 -23.87 16.49 -14.20
CA HIS A 152 -23.68 16.87 -12.80
C HIS A 152 -22.86 15.84 -11.99
N ALA A 153 -22.80 14.58 -12.42
CA ALA A 153 -22.03 13.53 -11.76
C ALA A 153 -20.57 13.45 -12.22
N ALA A 154 -20.24 13.96 -13.41
CA ALA A 154 -18.95 13.78 -14.05
C ALA A 154 -17.76 14.24 -13.21
N ALA A 155 -17.73 15.52 -12.80
CA ALA A 155 -16.64 16.06 -12.00
C ALA A 155 -16.51 15.38 -10.61
N PRO A 156 -17.60 15.17 -9.83
CA PRO A 156 -17.55 14.39 -8.59
C PRO A 156 -17.05 12.95 -8.75
N LEU A 157 -17.25 12.30 -9.91
CA LEU A 157 -16.70 10.99 -10.21
C LEU A 157 -15.20 11.06 -10.57
N VAL A 158 -14.77 12.07 -11.32
CA VAL A 158 -13.34 12.29 -11.63
C VAL A 158 -12.51 12.55 -10.38
N GLU A 159 -13.03 13.34 -9.42
CA GLU A 159 -12.40 13.58 -8.12
C GLU A 159 -12.22 12.30 -7.26
N ARG A 160 -12.92 11.21 -7.60
CA ARG A 160 -12.79 9.90 -6.92
C ARG A 160 -11.89 8.89 -7.63
N ILE A 161 -11.31 9.24 -8.78
CA ILE A 161 -10.33 8.37 -9.45
C ILE A 161 -9.11 8.22 -8.54
N LEU A 162 -8.73 6.98 -8.26
CA LEU A 162 -7.60 6.67 -7.39
C LEU A 162 -6.28 7.18 -8.01
N PRO A 163 -5.36 7.79 -7.24
CA PRO A 163 -4.15 8.42 -7.79
C PRO A 163 -3.30 7.48 -8.67
N TYR A 164 -3.08 6.24 -8.21
CA TYR A 164 -2.34 5.23 -8.96
C TYR A 164 -3.08 4.72 -10.22
N ALA A 165 -4.40 4.83 -10.25
CA ALA A 165 -5.19 4.55 -11.45
C ALA A 165 -4.95 5.63 -12.53
N ALA A 166 -4.90 6.91 -12.14
CA ALA A 166 -4.58 8.01 -13.04
C ALA A 166 -3.16 7.88 -13.62
N GLN A 167 -2.17 7.48 -12.81
CA GLN A 167 -0.83 7.15 -13.29
C GLN A 167 -0.85 6.00 -14.32
N MET A 168 -1.53 4.89 -14.00
CA MET A 168 -1.63 3.73 -14.89
C MET A 168 -2.29 4.08 -16.24
N ILE A 169 -3.32 4.93 -16.22
CA ILE A 169 -3.96 5.49 -17.42
C ILE A 169 -2.94 6.27 -18.26
N ALA A 170 -2.15 7.15 -17.64
CA ALA A 170 -1.13 7.94 -18.33
C ALA A 170 -0.02 7.05 -18.94
N GLU A 171 0.44 6.02 -18.23
CA GLU A 171 1.41 5.03 -18.74
C GLU A 171 0.91 4.29 -19.98
N HIS A 172 -0.38 3.91 -20.02
CA HIS A 172 -0.97 3.29 -21.20
C HIS A 172 -1.09 4.24 -22.39
N ARG A 173 -1.49 5.50 -22.18
CA ARG A 173 -1.53 6.52 -23.24
C ARG A 173 -0.13 6.83 -23.78
N ALA A 174 0.87 6.96 -22.90
CA ALA A 174 2.27 7.16 -23.30
C ALA A 174 2.83 5.99 -24.13
N ALA A 175 2.35 4.78 -23.89
CA ALA A 175 2.66 3.59 -24.68
C ALA A 175 1.79 3.42 -25.95
N GLY A 176 0.99 4.43 -26.32
CA GLY A 176 0.16 4.43 -27.54
C GLY A 176 -1.02 3.45 -27.51
N ARG A 177 -1.49 3.04 -26.33
CA ARG A 177 -2.63 2.14 -26.16
C ARG A 177 -3.92 2.93 -25.95
N LYS A 178 -5.03 2.47 -26.53
CA LYS A 178 -6.37 2.97 -26.18
C LYS A 178 -6.68 2.64 -24.72
N VAL A 179 -7.22 3.59 -23.97
CA VAL A 179 -7.68 3.43 -22.59
C VAL A 179 -9.20 3.43 -22.57
N VAL A 180 -9.79 2.30 -22.16
CA VAL A 180 -11.22 2.00 -22.34
C VAL A 180 -11.84 1.67 -21.00
N LEU A 181 -12.97 2.30 -20.69
CA LEU A 181 -13.76 1.94 -19.50
C LEU A 181 -14.63 0.71 -19.82
N ALA A 182 -14.69 -0.28 -18.94
CA ALA A 182 -15.51 -1.47 -19.09
C ALA A 182 -16.32 -1.72 -17.82
N THR A 183 -17.63 -1.47 -17.82
CA THR A 183 -18.44 -1.43 -16.57
C THR A 183 -19.87 -1.93 -16.77
N THR A 184 -20.49 -2.41 -15.69
CA THR A 184 -21.92 -2.74 -15.70
C THR A 184 -22.81 -1.48 -15.74
N THR A 185 -22.32 -0.35 -15.22
CA THR A 185 -23.07 0.90 -15.06
C THR A 185 -23.53 1.44 -16.43
N PRO A 186 -24.75 1.99 -16.57
CA PRO A 186 -25.30 2.39 -17.87
C PRO A 186 -24.49 3.46 -18.60
N ARG A 187 -24.32 3.30 -19.93
CA ARG A 187 -23.54 4.21 -20.79
C ARG A 187 -23.91 5.69 -20.58
N ASP A 188 -25.19 6.02 -20.63
CA ASP A 188 -25.68 7.40 -20.57
C ASP A 188 -25.43 8.10 -19.23
N LEU A 189 -25.17 7.34 -18.16
CA LEU A 189 -24.78 7.87 -16.85
C LEU A 189 -23.28 8.13 -16.73
N LEU A 190 -22.49 7.75 -17.75
CA LEU A 190 -21.03 7.82 -17.73
C LEU A 190 -20.41 8.48 -18.95
N GLU A 191 -21.14 8.73 -20.05
CA GLU A 191 -20.62 9.46 -21.23
C GLU A 191 -19.86 10.76 -20.82
N PRO A 192 -20.43 11.67 -20.00
CA PRO A 192 -19.72 12.88 -19.56
C PRO A 192 -18.49 12.61 -18.66
N PHE A 193 -18.50 11.53 -17.87
CA PHE A 193 -17.35 11.12 -17.04
C PHE A 193 -16.21 10.56 -17.91
N VAL A 194 -16.54 9.74 -18.91
CA VAL A 194 -15.59 9.16 -19.88
C VAL A 194 -14.86 10.26 -20.63
N GLU A 195 -15.60 11.26 -21.12
CA GLU A 195 -15.04 12.42 -21.80
C GLU A 195 -14.17 13.27 -20.85
N LEU A 196 -14.65 13.60 -19.66
CA LEU A 196 -13.92 14.46 -18.71
C LEU A 196 -12.65 13.80 -18.16
N ALA A 197 -12.64 12.47 -17.95
CA ALA A 197 -11.43 11.71 -17.62
C ALA A 197 -10.56 11.37 -18.85
N GLY A 198 -11.04 11.63 -20.06
CA GLY A 198 -10.34 11.43 -21.32
C GLY A 198 -10.13 9.97 -21.72
N PHE A 199 -11.04 9.07 -21.34
CA PHE A 199 -11.06 7.70 -21.87
C PHE A 199 -11.33 7.71 -23.38
N ASP A 200 -10.68 6.83 -24.14
CA ASP A 200 -10.83 6.74 -25.60
C ASP A 200 -12.18 6.12 -26.02
N ASP A 201 -12.77 5.29 -25.16
CA ASP A 201 -14.10 4.67 -25.36
C ASP A 201 -14.65 4.08 -24.04
N ILE A 202 -15.90 3.64 -24.06
CA ILE A 202 -16.57 2.89 -22.99
C ILE A 202 -17.30 1.66 -23.54
N VAL A 203 -17.15 0.53 -22.86
CA VAL A 203 -17.93 -0.70 -22.99
C VAL A 203 -18.84 -0.80 -21.75
N ALA A 204 -20.11 -0.41 -21.91
CA ALA A 204 -21.07 -0.32 -20.82
C ALA A 204 -22.43 -0.88 -21.22
N THR A 205 -23.25 -1.24 -20.22
CA THR A 205 -24.65 -1.63 -20.43
C THR A 205 -25.40 -0.49 -21.13
N VAL A 206 -26.15 -0.80 -22.19
CA VAL A 206 -26.99 0.18 -22.89
C VAL A 206 -28.44 -0.11 -22.53
N TYR A 207 -29.20 0.92 -22.15
CA TYR A 207 -30.64 0.81 -21.92
C TYR A 207 -31.40 1.09 -23.21
N GLY A 208 -32.41 0.27 -23.50
CA GLY A 208 -33.26 0.42 -24.68
C GLY A 208 -34.06 1.72 -24.64
N ARG A 209 -34.35 2.26 -25.83
CA ARG A 209 -34.99 3.56 -26.02
C ARG A 209 -36.14 3.47 -27.01
N SER A 210 -37.22 4.17 -26.69
CA SER A 210 -38.33 4.45 -27.58
C SER A 210 -38.51 5.97 -27.69
N GLY A 211 -37.87 6.56 -28.70
CA GLY A 211 -37.87 8.01 -28.90
C GLY A 211 -36.99 8.75 -27.87
N ASP A 212 -37.58 9.70 -27.16
CA ASP A 212 -36.96 10.54 -26.13
C ASP A 212 -36.85 9.86 -24.75
N ARG A 213 -37.29 8.60 -24.63
CA ARG A 213 -37.45 7.88 -23.35
C ARG A 213 -36.87 6.46 -23.38
N TYR A 214 -36.49 5.96 -22.21
CA TYR A 214 -36.11 4.55 -22.05
C TYR A 214 -37.34 3.64 -22.06
N ASP A 215 -37.22 2.47 -22.69
CA ASP A 215 -38.33 1.52 -22.89
C ASP A 215 -38.44 0.41 -21.81
N GLY A 216 -37.48 0.35 -20.89
CA GLY A 216 -37.40 -0.67 -19.84
C GLY A 216 -36.53 -1.88 -20.16
N THR A 217 -35.91 -1.94 -21.34
CA THR A 217 -35.09 -3.05 -21.83
C THR A 217 -33.59 -2.74 -21.78
N ILE A 218 -32.76 -3.77 -22.05
CA ILE A 218 -31.31 -3.63 -22.26
C ILE A 218 -31.07 -3.87 -23.75
N ASP A 219 -30.39 -2.94 -24.40
CA ASP A 219 -29.96 -3.10 -25.79
C ASP A 219 -28.62 -3.87 -25.81
N GLY A 220 -28.60 -4.98 -26.54
CA GLY A 220 -27.46 -5.90 -26.58
C GLY A 220 -27.20 -6.67 -25.28
N GLU A 221 -25.94 -6.70 -24.84
CA GLU A 221 -25.47 -7.48 -23.70
C GLU A 221 -25.54 -6.69 -22.39
N PHE A 222 -25.91 -7.38 -21.30
CA PHE A 222 -25.69 -6.86 -19.95
C PHE A 222 -24.20 -7.01 -19.61
N VAL A 223 -23.49 -5.89 -19.42
CA VAL A 223 -22.02 -5.83 -19.40
C VAL A 223 -21.46 -6.25 -18.03
N TRP A 224 -21.75 -7.49 -17.66
CA TRP A 224 -21.31 -8.11 -16.41
C TRP A 224 -20.85 -9.55 -16.63
N GLY A 225 -19.77 -9.94 -15.95
CA GLY A 225 -19.18 -11.28 -16.02
C GLY A 225 -18.90 -11.76 -17.46
N LYS A 226 -19.53 -12.87 -17.88
CA LYS A 226 -19.39 -13.38 -19.26
C LYS A 226 -19.98 -12.43 -20.32
N GLY A 227 -20.92 -11.56 -19.96
CA GLY A 227 -21.42 -10.51 -20.85
C GLY A 227 -20.32 -9.49 -21.11
N LYS A 228 -19.72 -8.95 -20.05
CA LYS A 228 -18.58 -8.02 -20.10
C LYS A 228 -17.44 -8.53 -20.98
N SER A 229 -17.01 -9.78 -20.82
CA SER A 229 -15.96 -10.36 -21.66
C SER A 229 -16.36 -10.49 -23.13
N ARG A 230 -17.63 -10.77 -23.45
CA ARG A 230 -18.12 -10.79 -24.85
C ARG A 230 -18.15 -9.38 -25.43
N SER A 231 -18.70 -8.41 -24.71
CA SER A 231 -18.77 -7.01 -25.14
C SER A 231 -17.38 -6.40 -25.39
N VAL A 232 -16.39 -6.70 -24.53
CA VAL A 232 -15.00 -6.27 -24.74
C VAL A 232 -14.37 -6.96 -25.96
N ALA A 233 -14.59 -8.27 -26.14
CA ALA A 233 -14.06 -8.98 -27.31
C ALA A 233 -14.67 -8.48 -28.64
N GLU A 234 -15.96 -8.19 -28.65
CA GLU A 234 -16.67 -7.61 -29.80
C GLU A 234 -16.17 -6.19 -30.09
N TRP A 235 -16.04 -5.35 -29.05
CA TRP A 235 -15.49 -4.00 -29.18
C TRP A 235 -14.05 -4.02 -29.73
N ALA A 236 -13.22 -4.93 -29.22
CA ALA A 236 -11.83 -5.10 -29.68
C ALA A 236 -11.80 -5.54 -31.16
N GLY A 237 -12.65 -6.48 -31.56
CA GLY A 237 -12.82 -6.89 -32.95
C GLY A 237 -13.23 -5.72 -33.86
N ARG A 238 -14.22 -4.93 -33.46
CA ARG A 238 -14.65 -3.72 -34.20
C ARG A 238 -13.55 -2.65 -34.30
N ASN A 239 -12.71 -2.52 -33.26
CA ASN A 239 -11.60 -1.55 -33.21
C ASN A 239 -10.25 -2.10 -33.73
N ARG A 240 -10.21 -3.35 -34.22
CA ARG A 240 -8.99 -4.09 -34.66
C ARG A 240 -7.90 -4.26 -33.58
N ILE A 241 -8.28 -4.14 -32.31
CA ILE A 241 -7.37 -4.23 -31.15
C ILE A 241 -6.98 -5.68 -30.88
N ASP A 242 -5.69 -5.93 -30.63
CA ASP A 242 -5.19 -7.25 -30.26
C ASP A 242 -5.26 -7.49 -28.74
N LEU A 243 -6.10 -8.43 -28.32
CA LEU A 243 -6.28 -8.75 -26.90
C LEU A 243 -5.04 -9.42 -26.28
N ASP A 244 -4.24 -10.14 -27.09
CA ASP A 244 -3.03 -10.85 -26.64
C ASP A 244 -1.92 -9.89 -26.14
N VAL A 245 -2.00 -8.59 -26.50
CA VAL A 245 -1.11 -7.52 -25.99
C VAL A 245 -1.88 -6.41 -25.23
N SER A 246 -3.16 -6.67 -24.93
CA SER A 246 -4.01 -5.78 -24.15
C SER A 246 -3.96 -6.10 -22.66
N PHE A 247 -4.40 -5.13 -21.86
CA PHE A 247 -4.44 -5.15 -20.41
C PHE A 247 -5.89 -5.09 -19.93
N ALA A 248 -6.20 -5.72 -18.79
CA ALA A 248 -7.47 -5.51 -18.12
C ALA A 248 -7.29 -5.43 -16.60
N TYR A 249 -8.07 -4.57 -15.96
CA TYR A 249 -7.99 -4.19 -14.54
C TYR A 249 -9.35 -4.33 -13.89
N SER A 250 -9.48 -5.15 -12.83
CA SER A 250 -10.71 -5.28 -12.01
C SER A 250 -10.42 -5.88 -10.62
N ASP A 251 -11.25 -5.55 -9.63
CA ASP A 251 -11.28 -6.14 -8.28
C ASP A 251 -12.28 -7.30 -8.14
N SER A 252 -13.25 -7.41 -9.05
CA SER A 252 -14.37 -8.35 -8.97
C SER A 252 -13.99 -9.75 -9.45
N TYR A 253 -14.34 -10.77 -8.65
CA TYR A 253 -14.28 -12.17 -9.08
C TYR A 253 -15.11 -12.44 -10.36
N TYR A 254 -16.16 -11.66 -10.62
CA TYR A 254 -16.98 -11.89 -11.81
C TYR A 254 -16.28 -11.50 -13.11
N ASP A 255 -15.23 -10.67 -13.05
CA ASP A 255 -14.43 -10.26 -14.21
C ASP A 255 -13.33 -11.24 -14.58
N VAL A 256 -13.22 -12.38 -13.89
CA VAL A 256 -12.35 -13.49 -14.30
C VAL A 256 -12.51 -13.89 -15.78
N PRO A 257 -13.69 -13.88 -16.44
CA PRO A 257 -13.81 -14.10 -17.88
C PRO A 257 -13.14 -13.00 -18.73
N LEU A 258 -13.21 -11.72 -18.32
CA LEU A 258 -12.55 -10.60 -18.99
C LEU A 258 -11.02 -10.69 -18.83
N LEU A 259 -10.55 -10.95 -17.61
CA LEU A 259 -9.14 -11.15 -17.32
C LEU A 259 -8.59 -12.45 -17.96
N SER A 260 -9.45 -13.39 -18.38
CA SER A 260 -9.03 -14.60 -19.10
C SER A 260 -8.81 -14.40 -20.59
N ILE A 261 -9.28 -13.30 -21.20
CA ILE A 261 -9.19 -13.07 -22.65
C ILE A 261 -8.12 -12.07 -23.06
N VAL A 262 -7.41 -11.45 -22.11
CA VAL A 262 -6.31 -10.51 -22.37
C VAL A 262 -4.95 -11.13 -22.04
N GLY A 263 -3.89 -10.68 -22.71
CA GLY A 263 -2.52 -11.12 -22.43
C GLY A 263 -1.93 -10.58 -21.13
N HIS A 264 -2.44 -9.45 -20.62
CA HIS A 264 -1.91 -8.79 -19.42
C HIS A 264 -3.00 -8.48 -18.36
N PRO A 265 -3.62 -9.52 -17.76
CA PRO A 265 -4.61 -9.33 -16.69
C PRO A 265 -3.97 -8.81 -15.40
N ARG A 266 -4.66 -7.90 -14.72
CA ARG A 266 -4.28 -7.32 -13.43
C ARG A 266 -5.47 -7.36 -12.47
N ALA A 267 -5.28 -8.01 -11.34
CA ALA A 267 -6.23 -7.96 -10.24
C ALA A 267 -5.95 -6.67 -9.45
N VAL A 268 -6.92 -5.77 -9.34
CA VAL A 268 -6.81 -4.51 -8.59
C VAL A 268 -7.53 -4.67 -7.27
N ASN A 269 -6.95 -4.30 -6.12
CA ASN A 269 -7.65 -4.28 -4.81
C ASN A 269 -8.53 -5.54 -4.52
N PRO A 270 -8.13 -6.78 -4.88
CA PRO A 270 -9.08 -7.84 -5.20
C PRO A 270 -9.93 -8.33 -4.03
N ASP A 271 -11.18 -8.68 -4.31
CA ASP A 271 -12.04 -9.38 -3.34
C ASP A 271 -11.40 -10.75 -2.91
N PRO A 272 -11.77 -11.33 -1.76
CA PRO A 272 -11.13 -12.57 -1.28
C PRO A 272 -11.20 -13.76 -2.26
N ARG A 273 -12.23 -13.85 -3.10
CA ARG A 273 -12.37 -14.87 -4.16
C ARG A 273 -11.45 -14.54 -5.33
N MET A 274 -11.37 -13.25 -5.70
CA MET A 274 -10.49 -12.76 -6.74
C MET A 274 -9.01 -12.90 -6.37
N LEU A 275 -8.66 -12.77 -5.07
CA LEU A 275 -7.33 -13.08 -4.54
C LEU A 275 -6.97 -14.57 -4.68
N VAL A 276 -7.92 -15.48 -4.43
CA VAL A 276 -7.72 -16.92 -4.66
C VAL A 276 -7.49 -17.22 -6.15
N ILE A 277 -8.31 -16.65 -7.05
CA ILE A 277 -8.15 -16.88 -8.50
C ILE A 277 -6.85 -16.29 -9.04
N SER A 278 -6.50 -15.06 -8.67
CA SER A 278 -5.25 -14.43 -9.08
C SER A 278 -4.03 -15.21 -8.60
N THR A 279 -4.05 -15.74 -7.36
CA THR A 279 -3.01 -16.64 -6.85
C THR A 279 -2.90 -17.93 -7.69
N LEU A 280 -4.01 -18.63 -7.92
CA LEU A 280 -4.03 -19.88 -8.69
C LEU A 280 -3.60 -19.70 -10.14
N ARG A 281 -3.95 -18.57 -10.76
CA ARG A 281 -3.63 -18.22 -12.15
C ARG A 281 -2.32 -17.44 -12.30
N ARG A 282 -1.65 -17.11 -11.20
CA ARG A 282 -0.45 -16.24 -11.14
C ARG A 282 -0.66 -14.89 -11.83
N TRP A 283 -1.87 -14.35 -11.74
CA TRP A 283 -2.16 -13.00 -12.22
C TRP A 283 -1.56 -11.98 -11.25
N PRO A 284 -0.83 -10.96 -11.75
CA PRO A 284 -0.32 -9.90 -10.90
C PRO A 284 -1.46 -9.20 -10.16
N VAL A 285 -1.34 -9.15 -8.84
CA VAL A 285 -2.16 -8.29 -7.99
C VAL A 285 -1.47 -6.94 -7.89
N ILE A 286 -2.20 -5.89 -8.21
CA ILE A 286 -1.80 -4.50 -7.97
C ILE A 286 -2.83 -3.84 -7.06
N HIS A 287 -2.48 -2.67 -6.57
CA HIS A 287 -3.34 -1.87 -5.72
C HIS A 287 -3.40 -0.46 -6.31
N PHE A 288 -4.60 0.12 -6.33
CA PHE A 288 -4.80 1.54 -6.64
C PHE A 288 -5.18 2.34 -5.38
N ASP A 289 -5.62 1.65 -4.31
CA ASP A 289 -5.79 2.21 -2.96
C ASP A 289 -4.45 2.41 -2.23
N LEU A 290 -3.41 1.69 -2.66
CA LEU A 290 -2.10 1.58 -2.02
C LEU A 290 -1.00 1.41 -3.09
N PRO A 291 0.22 1.93 -2.88
CA PRO A 291 1.34 1.75 -3.81
C PRO A 291 1.81 0.30 -3.88
N ALA A 292 2.47 -0.01 -4.99
CA ALA A 292 3.12 -1.29 -5.22
C ALA A 292 4.15 -1.60 -4.12
N GLY A 293 4.11 -2.82 -3.57
CA GLY A 293 5.12 -3.33 -2.64
C GLY A 293 4.64 -3.63 -1.21
N ILE A 294 3.41 -3.30 -0.83
CA ILE A 294 2.84 -3.71 0.47
C ILE A 294 2.17 -5.09 0.35
N PRO A 295 2.59 -6.12 1.10
CA PRO A 295 1.84 -7.37 1.20
C PRO A 295 0.61 -7.18 2.12
N LYS A 296 -0.62 -7.39 1.61
CA LYS A 296 -1.80 -7.59 2.45
C LYS A 296 -1.76 -9.03 3.00
N PHE A 297 -1.49 -9.22 4.29
CA PHE A 297 -1.48 -10.55 4.92
C PHE A 297 -2.91 -10.92 5.39
N VAL A 298 -3.49 -11.96 4.79
CA VAL A 298 -4.77 -12.59 5.20
C VAL A 298 -5.92 -11.57 5.36
N GLY A 299 -6.11 -10.71 4.36
CA GLY A 299 -7.29 -9.83 4.27
C GLY A 299 -7.40 -8.71 5.31
N LEU A 300 -6.42 -8.56 6.20
CA LEU A 300 -6.32 -7.41 7.09
C LEU A 300 -5.56 -6.28 6.40
N GLU A 301 -6.13 -5.08 6.43
CA GLU A 301 -5.43 -3.89 5.93
C GLU A 301 -4.26 -3.56 6.87
N PRO A 302 -3.10 -3.08 6.37
CA PRO A 302 -2.05 -2.52 7.21
C PRO A 302 -2.59 -1.43 8.16
N GLN A 303 -3.60 -0.68 7.71
CA GLN A 303 -4.32 0.31 8.50
C GLN A 303 -5.10 -0.28 9.67
N GLN A 304 -5.64 -1.51 9.56
CA GLN A 304 -6.32 -2.20 10.66
C GLN A 304 -5.32 -2.71 11.71
N VAL A 305 -4.15 -3.18 11.28
CA VAL A 305 -3.04 -3.51 12.19
C VAL A 305 -2.53 -2.25 12.89
N LEU A 306 -2.37 -1.14 12.17
CA LEU A 306 -1.94 0.14 12.72
C LEU A 306 -2.98 0.74 13.70
N GLN A 307 -4.28 0.64 13.39
CA GLN A 307 -5.38 1.03 14.29
C GLN A 307 -5.52 0.11 15.50
N PHE A 308 -5.16 -1.17 15.38
CA PHE A 308 -5.03 -2.08 16.52
C PHE A 308 -3.87 -1.65 17.43
N LEU A 309 -2.71 -1.29 16.86
CA LEU A 309 -1.58 -0.72 17.60
C LEU A 309 -1.90 0.65 18.23
N ALA A 310 -2.78 1.46 17.63
CA ALA A 310 -3.22 2.77 18.14
C ALA A 310 -3.96 2.72 19.49
N ARG A 311 -4.46 1.54 19.88
CA ARG A 311 -5.19 1.35 21.14
C ARG A 311 -4.19 1.31 22.30
N PRO A 312 -4.34 2.16 23.35
CA PRO A 312 -3.48 2.11 24.54
C PRO A 312 -3.40 0.72 25.19
N GLN A 313 -4.47 -0.08 25.07
CA GLN A 313 -4.56 -1.45 25.55
C GLN A 313 -3.56 -2.42 24.87
N THR A 314 -3.03 -2.05 23.70
CA THR A 314 -2.08 -2.88 22.92
C THR A 314 -0.64 -2.74 23.43
N PHE A 315 -0.33 -1.69 24.19
CA PHE A 315 0.98 -1.47 24.80
C PHE A 315 0.85 -1.21 26.33
N PRO A 316 0.37 -2.18 27.13
CA PRO A 316 0.18 -1.98 28.58
C PRO A 316 1.50 -1.72 29.34
N GLY A 317 2.65 -2.05 28.74
CA GLY A 317 3.99 -1.71 29.25
C GLY A 317 4.54 -0.35 28.82
N VAL A 318 3.74 0.52 28.17
CA VAL A 318 4.17 1.86 27.70
C VAL A 318 3.12 2.91 28.05
N ARG A 319 3.54 4.05 28.60
CA ARG A 319 2.64 5.18 28.91
C ARG A 319 2.84 6.30 27.88
N PHE A 320 2.06 6.26 26.81
CA PHE A 320 2.10 7.30 25.77
C PHE A 320 1.47 8.61 26.24
N ARG A 321 2.17 9.73 26.00
CA ARG A 321 1.61 11.09 25.95
C ARG A 321 1.72 11.58 24.51
N VAL A 322 0.60 11.90 23.89
CA VAL A 322 0.57 12.32 22.48
C VAL A 322 -0.06 13.71 22.35
N SER A 323 0.57 14.58 21.58
CA SER A 323 0.13 15.95 21.32
C SER A 323 0.41 16.37 19.87
N GLY A 324 -0.26 17.43 19.40
CA GLY A 324 -0.04 17.97 18.07
C GLY A 324 -0.62 17.17 16.89
N VAL A 325 -1.35 16.07 17.14
CA VAL A 325 -1.98 15.21 16.09
C VAL A 325 -2.82 16.02 15.09
N GLY A 326 -3.39 17.16 15.53
CA GLY A 326 -4.13 18.09 14.68
C GLY A 326 -3.32 18.74 13.56
N ASN A 327 -2.01 18.90 13.76
CA ASN A 327 -1.08 19.56 12.84
C ASN A 327 -0.72 18.70 11.63
N ILE A 328 -0.92 17.39 11.72
CA ILE A 328 -0.70 16.44 10.63
C ILE A 328 -1.81 16.63 9.58
N PRO A 329 -1.53 16.96 8.32
CA PRO A 329 -2.56 17.22 7.30
C PRO A 329 -3.51 16.03 7.12
N ARG A 330 -4.83 16.29 7.03
CA ARG A 330 -5.86 15.23 6.86
C ARG A 330 -5.79 14.55 5.49
N HIS A 331 -5.43 15.30 4.46
CA HIS A 331 -5.34 14.88 3.07
C HIS A 331 -4.11 15.52 2.42
N GLY A 332 -3.72 15.06 1.23
CA GLY A 332 -2.54 15.55 0.51
C GLY A 332 -1.20 15.11 1.10
N PRO A 333 -0.09 15.42 0.41
CA PRO A 333 1.24 14.98 0.83
C PRO A 333 1.73 15.69 2.09
N ALA A 334 2.59 15.00 2.85
CA ALA A 334 3.51 15.65 3.79
C ALA A 334 4.72 14.76 4.11
N VAL A 335 5.86 15.38 4.39
CA VAL A 335 7.08 14.70 4.84
C VAL A 335 7.14 14.77 6.37
N LEU A 336 6.91 13.65 7.05
CA LEU A 336 7.14 13.58 8.50
C LEU A 336 8.62 13.39 8.80
N VAL A 337 9.17 14.27 9.62
CA VAL A 337 10.58 14.23 10.03
C VAL A 337 10.67 14.07 11.55
N ALA A 338 11.26 12.97 11.99
CA ALA A 338 11.38 12.64 13.42
C ALA A 338 12.84 12.51 13.86
N ASN A 339 13.15 12.84 15.12
CA ASN A 339 14.43 12.46 15.70
C ASN A 339 14.55 10.94 15.90
N HIS A 340 15.77 10.43 16.02
CA HIS A 340 16.02 8.99 16.16
C HIS A 340 16.84 8.67 17.43
N ARG A 341 16.23 7.94 18.36
CA ARG A 341 16.77 7.52 19.68
C ARG A 341 16.66 6.01 19.92
N SER A 342 15.74 5.31 19.25
CA SER A 342 15.37 3.93 19.59
C SER A 342 14.92 3.12 18.38
N TYR A 343 15.03 1.79 18.46
CA TYR A 343 14.32 0.92 17.51
C TYR A 343 12.79 1.01 17.64
N PHE A 344 12.28 1.51 18.77
CA PHE A 344 10.85 1.74 19.00
C PHE A 344 10.30 2.98 18.25
N ASP A 345 11.15 3.86 17.72
CA ASP A 345 10.73 5.13 17.09
C ASP A 345 9.78 4.93 15.91
N VAL A 346 10.01 3.90 15.08
CA VAL A 346 9.16 3.57 13.93
C VAL A 346 7.75 3.21 14.38
N LEU A 347 7.64 2.41 15.46
CA LEU A 347 6.35 2.05 16.06
C LEU A 347 5.67 3.25 16.72
N ALA A 348 6.45 4.15 17.34
CA ALA A 348 5.95 5.37 17.95
C ALA A 348 5.39 6.37 16.92
N VAL A 349 6.07 6.55 15.78
CA VAL A 349 5.56 7.35 14.65
C VAL A 349 4.32 6.69 14.04
N GLY A 350 4.31 5.36 13.88
CA GLY A 350 3.12 4.62 13.45
C GLY A 350 1.91 4.81 14.38
N TYR A 351 2.14 4.78 15.69
CA TYR A 351 1.13 5.03 16.73
C TYR A 351 0.55 6.45 16.65
N LEU A 352 1.41 7.47 16.51
CA LEU A 352 1.02 8.86 16.31
C LEU A 352 0.12 9.04 15.08
N LEU A 353 0.47 8.43 13.96
CA LEU A 353 -0.24 8.58 12.68
C LEU A 353 -1.56 7.80 12.64
N ALA A 354 -1.62 6.67 13.35
CA ALA A 354 -2.85 5.92 13.52
C ALA A 354 -3.92 6.72 14.28
N GLN A 355 -3.54 7.59 15.22
CA GLN A 355 -4.49 8.53 15.86
C GLN A 355 -5.03 9.58 14.89
N ARG A 356 -4.29 9.90 13.82
CA ARG A 356 -4.77 10.76 12.74
C ARG A 356 -5.59 10.01 11.68
N GLY A 357 -5.54 8.68 11.69
CA GLY A 357 -6.17 7.81 10.70
C GLY A 357 -5.44 7.76 9.35
N ARG A 358 -4.20 8.26 9.26
CA ARG A 358 -3.44 8.31 8.01
C ARG A 358 -2.41 7.18 7.89
N PRO A 359 -2.30 6.52 6.72
CA PRO A 359 -1.21 5.61 6.43
C PRO A 359 0.08 6.39 6.16
N VAL A 360 1.21 5.70 6.21
CA VAL A 360 2.55 6.30 6.08
C VAL A 360 3.52 5.36 5.37
N ARG A 361 4.44 5.94 4.59
CA ARG A 361 5.62 5.27 4.04
C ARG A 361 6.81 5.52 4.96
N PHE A 362 7.51 4.49 5.41
CA PHE A 362 8.77 4.67 6.15
C PHE A 362 9.96 4.50 5.22
N LEU A 363 10.79 5.54 5.04
CA LEU A 363 12.07 5.38 4.33
C LEU A 363 13.09 4.70 5.25
N GLY A 364 13.42 3.43 4.96
CA GLY A 364 14.29 2.60 5.80
C GLY A 364 15.53 2.09 5.06
N LYS A 365 16.63 1.87 5.80
CA LYS A 365 17.87 1.32 5.23
C LYS A 365 17.71 -0.17 4.89
N LYS A 366 18.34 -0.66 3.81
CA LYS A 366 18.38 -2.06 3.38
C LYS A 366 18.51 -3.08 4.53
N GLU A 367 19.39 -2.84 5.49
CA GLU A 367 19.68 -3.73 6.62
C GLU A 367 18.55 -3.82 7.65
N VAL A 368 17.65 -2.82 7.71
CA VAL A 368 16.41 -2.90 8.50
C VAL A 368 15.42 -3.85 7.84
N PHE A 369 15.39 -3.88 6.50
CA PHE A 369 14.56 -4.80 5.71
C PHE A 369 15.14 -6.22 5.63
N ASP A 370 16.46 -6.39 5.81
CA ASP A 370 17.12 -7.71 5.84
C ASP A 370 17.15 -8.34 7.26
N ALA A 371 16.74 -7.62 8.29
CA ALA A 371 16.62 -8.15 9.65
C ALA A 371 15.36 -9.05 9.76
N PRO A 372 15.47 -10.33 10.19
CA PRO A 372 14.29 -11.18 10.38
C PRO A 372 13.27 -10.56 11.35
N ILE A 373 11.97 -10.71 11.08
CA ILE A 373 10.84 -10.14 11.84
C ILE A 373 10.74 -8.61 11.70
N ILE A 374 11.82 -7.86 11.91
CA ILE A 374 11.84 -6.39 11.79
C ILE A 374 11.64 -5.96 10.33
N GLY A 375 12.26 -6.64 9.37
CA GLY A 375 12.14 -6.35 7.95
C GLY A 375 10.79 -6.74 7.37
N ASP A 376 10.21 -7.85 7.83
CA ASP A 376 8.84 -8.25 7.49
C ASP A 376 7.82 -7.21 7.99
N LEU A 377 7.99 -6.74 9.22
CA LEU A 377 7.17 -5.69 9.82
C LEU A 377 7.38 -4.33 9.13
N ALA A 378 8.61 -3.94 8.83
CA ALA A 378 8.92 -2.70 8.11
C ALA A 378 8.31 -2.70 6.70
N THR A 379 8.36 -3.84 6.00
CA THR A 379 7.70 -4.02 4.68
C THR A 379 6.18 -3.93 4.81
N ALA A 380 5.59 -4.63 5.79
CA ALA A 380 4.15 -4.60 6.05
C ALA A 380 3.62 -3.22 6.46
N LEU A 381 4.43 -2.42 7.16
CA LEU A 381 4.14 -1.02 7.52
C LEU A 381 4.39 -0.02 6.39
N GLY A 382 4.53 -0.49 5.14
CA GLY A 382 4.68 0.38 3.97
C GLY A 382 6.09 0.95 3.79
N GLY A 383 7.10 0.29 4.32
CA GLY A 383 8.48 0.75 4.25
C GLY A 383 9.05 0.77 2.82
N ILE A 384 9.59 1.92 2.41
CA ILE A 384 10.34 2.09 1.17
C ILE A 384 11.80 1.72 1.45
N ARG A 385 12.30 0.72 0.72
CA ARG A 385 13.64 0.15 0.88
C ARG A 385 14.69 1.03 0.21
N VAL A 386 15.62 1.54 1.01
CA VAL A 386 16.74 2.36 0.56
C VAL A 386 18.01 1.51 0.44
N ASP A 387 18.38 1.14 -0.79
CA ASP A 387 19.73 0.65 -1.11
C ASP A 387 20.62 1.82 -1.53
N ARG A 388 21.88 1.82 -1.09
CA ARG A 388 22.87 2.89 -1.39
C ARG A 388 24.21 2.35 -1.88
N GLY A 389 24.33 1.03 -2.10
CA GLY A 389 25.52 0.43 -2.72
C GLY A 389 25.59 0.64 -4.24
N THR A 390 24.46 0.98 -4.87
CA THR A 390 24.28 1.08 -6.33
C THR A 390 24.37 2.50 -6.88
N GLY A 391 24.33 3.53 -6.02
CA GLY A 391 24.26 4.92 -6.46
C GLY A 391 22.95 5.34 -7.14
N SER A 392 21.88 4.54 -7.03
CA SER A 392 20.59 4.86 -7.66
C SER A 392 19.74 5.80 -6.78
N ASP A 393 19.21 6.88 -7.39
CA ASP A 393 18.19 7.78 -6.78
C ASP A 393 16.80 7.10 -6.60
N GLU A 394 16.68 5.82 -6.99
CA GLU A 394 15.46 5.01 -6.98
C GLU A 394 14.65 5.05 -5.67
N PRO A 395 15.25 5.01 -4.46
CA PRO A 395 14.47 5.09 -3.22
C PRO A 395 13.90 6.50 -2.95
N LEU A 396 14.54 7.54 -3.47
CA LEU A 396 14.03 8.91 -3.39
C LEU A 396 12.87 9.09 -4.38
N ARG A 397 13.03 8.58 -5.61
CA ARG A 397 12.00 8.54 -6.65
C ARG A 397 10.71 7.86 -6.17
N LEU A 398 10.81 6.72 -5.46
CA LEU A 398 9.65 6.04 -4.85
C LEU A 398 8.95 6.88 -3.75
N ALA A 399 9.71 7.72 -3.04
CA ALA A 399 9.14 8.64 -2.06
C ALA A 399 8.49 9.87 -2.72
N GLU A 400 9.08 10.37 -3.81
CA GLU A 400 8.49 11.41 -4.67
C GLU A 400 7.18 10.93 -5.29
N GLU A 401 7.12 9.70 -5.82
CA GLU A 401 5.89 9.06 -6.31
C GLU A 401 4.80 8.96 -5.22
N ALA A 402 5.17 8.52 -4.00
CA ALA A 402 4.23 8.43 -2.90
C ALA A 402 3.69 9.81 -2.46
N LEU A 403 4.52 10.86 -2.48
CA LEU A 403 4.08 12.23 -2.20
C LEU A 403 3.21 12.77 -3.35
N ALA A 404 3.54 12.47 -4.61
CA ALA A 404 2.68 12.82 -5.75
C ALA A 404 1.30 12.15 -5.68
N ALA A 405 1.21 10.92 -5.15
CA ALA A 405 -0.05 10.23 -4.83
C ALA A 405 -0.77 10.78 -3.58
N GLY A 406 -0.22 11.79 -2.91
CA GLY A 406 -0.82 12.44 -1.74
C GLY A 406 -0.62 11.70 -0.41
N GLU A 407 0.36 10.80 -0.31
CA GLU A 407 0.64 10.04 0.91
C GLU A 407 1.55 10.78 1.90
N LEU A 408 1.70 10.23 3.10
CA LEU A 408 2.70 10.68 4.07
C LEU A 408 3.97 9.85 3.92
N VAL A 409 5.13 10.51 3.85
CA VAL A 409 6.44 9.86 3.91
C VAL A 409 7.11 10.26 5.22
N ALA A 410 7.39 9.28 6.10
CA ALA A 410 8.12 9.47 7.33
C ALA A 410 9.59 9.03 7.18
N LEU A 411 10.50 9.85 7.69
CA LEU A 411 11.93 9.57 7.72
C LEU A 411 12.60 10.23 8.93
N MET A 412 13.79 9.75 9.29
CA MET A 412 14.61 10.32 10.36
C MET A 412 15.87 10.97 9.78
N PRO A 413 16.01 12.31 9.80
CA PRO A 413 17.10 13.00 9.13
C PRO A 413 18.52 12.58 9.59
N GLN A 414 18.67 12.11 10.83
CA GLN A 414 19.94 11.55 11.33
C GLN A 414 20.45 10.37 10.47
N GLY A 415 19.53 9.57 9.92
CA GLY A 415 19.80 8.34 9.16
C GLY A 415 20.13 7.11 10.03
N THR A 416 20.65 7.28 11.24
CA THR A 416 20.79 6.23 12.27
C THR A 416 20.68 6.81 13.67
N ILE A 417 20.29 5.98 14.66
CA ILE A 417 20.44 6.29 16.08
C ILE A 417 21.92 6.64 16.36
N PRO A 418 22.24 7.81 16.96
CA PRO A 418 23.60 8.15 17.37
C PRO A 418 24.13 7.23 18.47
N ARG A 419 25.44 7.30 18.76
CA ARG A 419 26.11 6.51 19.80
C ARG A 419 26.94 7.37 20.74
N GLY A 420 27.23 6.84 21.92
CA GLY A 420 28.12 7.47 22.90
C GLY A 420 27.69 8.89 23.27
N PRO A 421 28.64 9.83 23.45
CA PRO A 421 28.33 11.22 23.79
C PRO A 421 27.37 11.91 22.80
N ALA A 422 27.45 11.58 21.50
CA ALA A 422 26.62 12.19 20.46
C ALA A 422 25.12 11.83 20.56
N PHE A 423 24.75 10.80 21.34
CA PHE A 423 23.35 10.49 21.66
C PHE A 423 22.73 11.49 22.66
N PHE A 424 23.58 12.13 23.48
CA PHE A 424 23.18 13.06 24.54
C PHE A 424 23.48 14.52 24.18
N ASP A 425 23.90 14.81 22.94
CA ASP A 425 24.04 16.18 22.45
C ASP A 425 22.65 16.79 22.23
N PRO A 426 22.29 17.91 22.88
CA PRO A 426 21.02 18.59 22.63
C PRO A 426 20.90 19.18 21.22
N VAL A 427 22.03 19.35 20.50
CA VAL A 427 22.05 19.84 19.12
C VAL A 427 21.90 18.66 18.15
N LEU A 428 20.67 18.43 17.69
CA LEU A 428 20.38 17.41 16.69
C LEU A 428 21.04 17.76 15.34
N ARG A 429 21.69 16.78 14.71
CA ARG A 429 22.24 16.92 13.34
C ARG A 429 21.54 15.98 12.36
N GLY A 430 21.20 16.52 11.19
CA GLY A 430 20.49 15.83 10.12
C GLY A 430 21.32 15.65 8.86
N ARG A 431 20.68 15.13 7.82
CA ARG A 431 21.19 15.01 6.46
C ARG A 431 20.14 15.59 5.50
N TRP A 432 20.59 16.23 4.43
CA TRP A 432 19.74 16.92 3.45
C TRP A 432 18.68 16.09 2.72
N GLY A 433 18.62 14.76 2.90
CA GLY A 433 17.64 13.91 2.24
C GLY A 433 16.18 14.31 2.54
N ALA A 434 15.92 14.87 3.73
CA ALA A 434 14.60 15.43 4.07
C ALA A 434 14.28 16.70 3.26
N ALA A 435 15.22 17.66 3.26
CA ALA A 435 15.10 18.93 2.55
C ALA A 435 14.96 18.73 1.03
N LYS A 436 15.80 17.88 0.42
CA LYS A 436 15.73 17.56 -1.02
C LYS A 436 14.36 17.00 -1.38
N LEU A 437 13.83 16.05 -0.60
CA LEU A 437 12.53 15.43 -0.87
C LEU A 437 11.37 16.44 -0.77
N ALA A 438 11.37 17.28 0.28
CA ALA A 438 10.35 18.29 0.49
C ALA A 438 10.38 19.39 -0.60
N SER A 439 11.56 19.92 -0.92
CA SER A 439 11.73 20.92 -2.00
C SER A 439 11.33 20.35 -3.36
N ALA A 440 11.82 19.15 -3.73
CA ALA A 440 11.53 18.54 -5.04
C ALA A 440 10.04 18.24 -5.27
N THR A 441 9.27 18.03 -4.21
CA THR A 441 7.82 17.70 -4.28
C THR A 441 6.91 18.86 -3.90
N GLY A 442 7.44 19.95 -3.34
CA GLY A 442 6.66 21.01 -2.68
C GLY A 442 5.87 20.53 -1.45
N ALA A 443 6.12 19.31 -0.95
CA ALA A 443 5.36 18.74 0.15
C ALA A 443 5.71 19.41 1.49
N PRO A 444 4.72 19.78 2.33
CA PRO A 444 4.98 20.36 3.64
C PRO A 444 5.66 19.34 4.57
N ILE A 445 6.59 19.83 5.37
CA ILE A 445 7.30 19.08 6.40
C ILE A 445 6.51 19.17 7.71
N VAL A 446 6.33 18.04 8.39
CA VAL A 446 5.75 17.97 9.74
C VAL A 446 6.83 17.47 10.71
N PRO A 447 7.34 18.33 11.61
CA PRO A 447 8.37 17.94 12.58
C PRO A 447 7.75 17.14 13.73
N VAL A 448 8.42 16.07 14.16
CA VAL A 448 7.96 15.18 15.23
C VAL A 448 9.05 14.96 16.29
N GLY A 449 8.75 15.32 17.52
CA GLY A 449 9.56 15.01 18.70
C GLY A 449 9.17 13.64 19.28
N LEU A 450 10.18 12.79 19.46
CA LEU A 450 10.10 11.48 20.11
C LEU A 450 11.01 11.47 21.35
N TRP A 451 10.45 11.17 22.52
CA TRP A 451 11.20 11.09 23.78
C TRP A 451 10.80 9.89 24.64
N GLY A 452 11.77 9.29 25.34
CA GLY A 452 11.57 8.12 26.20
C GLY A 452 11.43 6.78 25.46
N THR A 453 11.46 6.78 24.13
CA THR A 453 11.41 5.55 23.31
C THR A 453 12.62 4.64 23.57
N GLU A 454 13.77 5.23 23.91
CA GLU A 454 14.99 4.51 24.28
C GLU A 454 14.85 3.68 25.57
N ALA A 455 13.90 4.00 26.44
CA ALA A 455 13.60 3.20 27.63
C ALA A 455 12.81 1.91 27.28
N ILE A 456 12.17 1.86 26.11
CA ILE A 456 11.44 0.69 25.60
C ILE A 456 12.37 -0.23 24.80
N TRP A 457 13.06 0.30 23.78
CA TRP A 457 13.92 -0.52 22.92
C TRP A 457 15.27 0.18 22.64
N PRO A 458 16.18 0.19 23.63
CA PRO A 458 17.52 0.76 23.46
C PRO A 458 18.32 -0.07 22.45
N ARG A 459 19.37 0.54 21.88
CA ARG A 459 20.15 -0.08 20.81
C ARG A 459 20.89 -1.34 21.25
N SER A 460 21.23 -1.42 22.53
CA SER A 460 21.83 -2.59 23.19
C SER A 460 20.90 -3.79 23.37
N SER A 461 19.59 -3.63 23.12
CA SER A 461 18.61 -4.71 23.31
C SER A 461 18.12 -5.31 21.99
N LYS A 462 18.07 -6.65 21.95
CA LYS A 462 17.52 -7.41 20.82
C LYS A 462 15.99 -7.41 20.78
N VAL A 463 15.32 -7.06 21.88
CA VAL A 463 13.85 -7.09 22.04
C VAL A 463 13.34 -5.88 22.85
N PRO A 464 12.10 -5.41 22.64
CA PRO A 464 11.54 -4.31 23.41
C PRO A 464 11.16 -4.75 24.83
N ASN A 465 11.44 -3.90 25.81
CA ASN A 465 11.10 -4.10 27.21
C ASN A 465 9.65 -3.67 27.49
N LEU A 466 8.70 -4.55 27.14
CA LEU A 466 7.26 -4.34 27.38
C LEU A 466 6.76 -4.98 28.68
N THR A 467 7.65 -5.58 29.49
CA THR A 467 7.25 -6.32 30.71
C THR A 467 7.03 -5.42 31.92
N ARG A 468 7.39 -4.14 31.85
CA ARG A 468 7.18 -3.13 32.91
C ARG A 468 5.73 -2.64 32.95
N VAL A 469 4.78 -3.52 33.25
CA VAL A 469 3.33 -3.18 33.28
C VAL A 469 2.94 -2.38 34.53
N TRP A 470 3.64 -2.58 35.66
CA TRP A 470 3.35 -1.89 36.93
C TRP A 470 3.94 -0.48 37.01
N ASP A 471 5.04 -0.23 36.31
CA ASP A 471 5.66 1.09 36.16
C ASP A 471 6.14 1.28 34.70
N PRO A 472 5.20 1.52 33.76
CA PRO A 472 5.50 1.62 32.35
C PRO A 472 6.25 2.91 32.01
N PRO A 473 7.34 2.86 31.21
CA PRO A 473 8.06 4.06 30.82
C PRO A 473 7.17 5.05 30.07
N HIS A 474 7.39 6.33 30.33
CA HIS A 474 6.72 7.42 29.65
C HIS A 474 7.34 7.63 28.27
N VAL A 475 6.51 7.62 27.23
CA VAL A 475 6.90 7.95 25.86
C VAL A 475 6.12 9.18 25.41
N GLU A 476 6.82 10.27 25.11
CA GLU A 476 6.20 11.51 24.66
C GLU A 476 6.37 11.69 23.14
N LEU A 477 5.24 11.94 22.46
CA LEU A 477 5.13 12.09 21.02
C LEU A 477 4.45 13.43 20.71
N ARG A 478 5.14 14.30 19.98
CA ARG A 478 4.64 15.65 19.68
C ARG A 478 4.87 16.01 18.23
N ALA A 479 3.80 16.26 17.49
CA ALA A 479 3.88 16.81 16.13
C ALA A 479 3.79 18.35 16.17
N GLY A 480 4.78 19.03 15.61
CA GLY A 480 4.76 20.48 15.43
C GLY A 480 3.90 20.90 14.23
N GLU A 481 3.81 22.20 14.00
CA GLU A 481 3.09 22.77 12.86
C GLU A 481 3.81 22.43 11.53
N ALA A 482 3.02 22.30 10.46
CA ALA A 482 3.54 21.98 9.15
C ALA A 482 4.12 23.23 8.47
N PHE A 483 5.30 23.11 7.86
CA PHE A 483 5.98 24.21 7.16
C PHE A 483 6.59 23.75 5.84
N THR A 484 6.95 24.67 4.94
CA THR A 484 7.62 24.37 3.67
C THR A 484 9.05 24.89 3.69
N VAL A 485 9.90 24.27 2.86
CA VAL A 485 11.26 24.71 2.54
C VAL A 485 11.33 25.04 1.06
N ASP A 486 12.23 25.94 0.65
CA ASP A 486 12.34 26.35 -0.75
C ASP A 486 13.42 25.58 -1.54
N GLY A 487 14.39 24.94 -0.87
CA GLY A 487 15.49 24.21 -1.52
C GLY A 487 16.59 25.09 -2.08
N SER A 488 16.61 26.39 -1.76
CA SER A 488 17.68 27.30 -2.17
C SER A 488 19.03 26.95 -1.54
N ASP A 489 19.01 26.47 -0.29
CA ASP A 489 20.15 25.89 0.42
C ASP A 489 19.68 24.68 1.24
N LEU A 490 20.04 23.48 0.77
CA LEU A 490 19.64 22.22 1.39
C LEU A 490 20.24 21.99 2.78
N ASP A 491 21.38 22.61 3.11
CA ASP A 491 21.99 22.50 4.43
C ASP A 491 21.29 23.45 5.41
N ALA A 492 20.95 24.68 4.99
CA ALA A 492 20.12 25.61 5.77
C ALA A 492 18.71 25.06 6.03
N ASP A 493 18.05 24.49 5.01
CA ASP A 493 16.77 23.79 5.14
C ASP A 493 16.87 22.62 6.14
N THR A 494 18.00 21.90 6.13
CA THR A 494 18.26 20.81 7.09
C THR A 494 18.39 21.35 8.51
N GLU A 495 19.08 22.47 8.72
CA GLU A 495 19.16 23.12 10.05
C GLU A 495 17.79 23.60 10.53
N GLN A 496 16.95 24.15 9.65
CA GLN A 496 15.56 24.51 9.98
C GLN A 496 14.76 23.28 10.40
N ILE A 497 14.85 22.17 9.65
CA ILE A 497 14.22 20.89 9.98
C ILE A 497 14.68 20.38 11.35
N MET A 498 15.98 20.34 11.63
CA MET A 498 16.49 19.84 12.90
C MET A 498 16.08 20.71 14.08
N ARG A 499 16.00 22.03 13.89
CA ARG A 499 15.50 22.98 14.89
C ARG A 499 14.01 22.75 15.18
N ALA A 500 13.18 22.66 14.15
CA ALA A 500 11.75 22.43 14.29
C ALA A 500 11.42 21.08 14.97
N ILE A 501 12.23 20.04 14.74
CA ILE A 501 12.17 18.76 15.49
C ILE A 501 12.58 18.98 16.96
N SER A 502 13.68 19.69 17.21
CA SER A 502 14.19 19.96 18.56
C SER A 502 13.15 20.71 19.41
N GLU A 503 12.42 21.66 18.84
CA GLU A 503 11.33 22.40 19.48
C GLU A 503 10.12 21.53 19.89
N GLN A 504 10.01 20.30 19.37
CA GLN A 504 8.98 19.34 19.80
C GLN A 504 9.45 18.42 20.94
N LEU A 505 10.72 18.48 21.34
CA LEU A 505 11.25 17.71 22.46
C LEU A 505 10.94 18.39 23.82
N PRO A 506 10.94 17.63 24.93
CA PRO A 506 10.74 18.21 26.25
C PRO A 506 12.01 18.91 26.77
N ALA A 507 11.88 19.75 27.79
CA ALA A 507 12.95 20.63 28.29
C ALA A 507 14.25 19.87 28.64
N GLU A 508 14.13 18.64 29.15
CA GLU A 508 15.21 17.74 29.52
C GLU A 508 16.10 17.36 28.33
N ALA A 509 15.57 17.38 27.10
CA ALA A 509 16.33 17.08 25.88
C ALA A 509 17.36 18.16 25.53
N HIS A 510 17.19 19.38 26.03
CA HIS A 510 18.08 20.51 25.77
C HIS A 510 19.20 20.65 26.81
N LEU A 511 19.17 19.84 27.88
CA LEU A 511 20.14 19.90 28.97
C LEU A 511 21.41 19.11 28.62
N ARG A 512 22.56 19.81 28.56
CA ARG A 512 23.87 19.14 28.53
C ARG A 512 24.14 18.50 29.89
N ARG A 513 24.17 17.16 29.93
CA ARG A 513 24.60 16.38 31.10
C ARG A 513 25.63 15.33 30.69
N ILE A 514 26.47 14.93 31.64
CA ILE A 514 27.37 13.79 31.48
C ILE A 514 26.52 12.52 31.68
N PRO A 515 26.40 11.63 30.68
CA PRO A 515 25.66 10.38 30.82
C PRO A 515 26.43 9.39 31.71
N SER A 516 25.70 8.48 32.37
CA SER A 516 26.33 7.38 33.11
C SER A 516 26.99 6.36 32.17
N ALA A 517 27.85 5.49 32.73
CA ALA A 517 28.44 4.39 31.97
C ALA A 517 27.39 3.44 31.38
N ASP A 518 26.31 3.17 32.11
CA ASP A 518 25.20 2.33 31.66
C ASP A 518 24.37 3.02 30.56
N GLU A 519 24.14 4.34 30.70
CA GLU A 519 23.47 5.14 29.68
C GLU A 519 24.27 5.19 28.38
N LEU A 520 25.60 5.36 28.46
CA LEU A 520 26.49 5.26 27.29
C LEU A 520 26.46 3.85 26.69
N ALA A 521 26.58 2.81 27.52
CA ALA A 521 26.55 1.42 27.08
C ALA A 521 25.26 1.06 26.32
N ALA A 522 24.10 1.58 26.75
CA ALA A 522 22.81 1.35 26.12
C ALA A 522 22.70 1.88 24.66
N THR A 523 23.56 2.83 24.28
CA THR A 523 23.63 3.38 22.91
C THR A 523 24.37 2.48 21.92
N TYR A 524 25.17 1.52 22.41
CA TYR A 524 25.96 0.59 21.59
C TYR A 524 25.24 -0.76 21.41
N PRO A 525 25.31 -1.40 20.21
CA PRO A 525 24.63 -2.68 19.95
C PRO A 525 24.96 -3.80 20.93
N ASP A 526 26.21 -3.87 21.40
CA ASP A 526 26.69 -4.93 22.30
C ASP A 526 26.55 -4.58 23.79
N GLY A 527 25.96 -3.43 24.13
CA GLY A 527 25.86 -2.97 25.52
C GLY A 527 27.22 -2.68 26.17
N ARG A 528 28.23 -2.30 25.38
CA ARG A 528 29.60 -2.02 25.83
C ARG A 528 30.10 -0.72 25.21
N VAL A 529 30.71 0.13 26.02
CA VAL A 529 31.39 1.34 25.56
C VAL A 529 32.79 0.96 25.05
N PRO A 530 33.17 1.31 23.80
CA PRO A 530 34.53 1.09 23.30
C PRO A 530 35.60 1.82 24.15
N ALA A 531 36.83 1.30 24.15
CA ALA A 531 37.92 1.87 24.95
C ALA A 531 38.49 3.19 24.39
N ASP A 532 38.17 3.48 23.13
CA ASP A 532 38.64 4.59 22.29
C ASP A 532 37.55 5.65 22.04
N VAL A 533 36.48 5.68 22.84
CA VAL A 533 35.40 6.65 22.68
C VAL A 533 35.91 8.09 22.87
N ASP A 534 35.95 8.81 21.75
CA ASP A 534 36.10 10.26 21.70
C ASP A 534 35.01 10.94 22.55
N ALA A 535 35.43 11.59 23.63
CA ALA A 535 34.57 12.32 24.54
C ALA A 535 33.82 13.50 23.88
N SER A 536 34.30 13.99 22.73
CA SER A 536 33.62 15.02 21.93
C SER A 536 32.55 14.46 20.98
N GLY A 537 32.51 13.14 20.77
CA GLY A 537 31.57 12.47 19.86
C GLY A 537 31.74 12.80 18.38
N SER A 538 32.84 13.47 18.00
CA SER A 538 33.06 14.01 16.65
C SER A 538 33.07 12.93 15.56
N HIS A 539 33.66 11.76 15.86
CA HIS A 539 33.67 10.61 14.96
C HIS A 539 32.26 10.09 14.66
N GLU A 540 31.38 10.01 15.66
CA GLU A 540 29.99 9.55 15.46
C GLU A 540 29.17 10.56 14.65
N GLN A 541 29.42 11.87 14.83
CA GLN A 541 28.79 12.93 14.03
C GLN A 541 29.16 12.85 12.54
N GLN A 542 30.33 12.29 12.20
CA GLN A 542 30.79 12.09 10.82
C GLN A 542 30.51 10.67 10.27
N ARG A 543 30.10 9.72 11.13
CA ARG A 543 29.96 8.30 10.77
C ARG A 543 28.95 8.10 9.63
N ARG A 544 29.29 7.19 8.71
CA ARG A 544 28.40 6.76 7.63
C ARG A 544 27.66 5.48 8.05
N PRO A 545 26.33 5.39 7.84
CA PRO A 545 25.57 4.19 8.16
C PRO A 545 26.08 2.94 7.42
N GLY A 546 26.58 1.95 8.16
CA GLY A 546 27.12 0.70 7.61
C GLY A 546 28.64 0.69 7.37
N THR A 547 29.38 1.65 7.94
CA THR A 547 30.85 1.53 8.10
C THR A 547 31.19 1.04 9.51
N ASP A 548 30.44 0.03 9.98
CA ASP A 548 30.58 -0.62 11.29
C ASP A 548 31.19 -2.02 11.12
#